data_AF-A0A847C3A2-F1
#
_entry.id   AF-A0A847C3A2-F1
#
_cell.length_a   1.000
_cell.length_b   1.000
_cell.length_c   1.000
_cell.angle_alpha   90.00
_cell.angle_beta   90.00
_cell.angle_gamma   90.00
#
_symmetry.space_group_name_H-M   'P 1'
#
loop_
_entity.id
_entity.type
_entity.pdbx_description
1 polymer ?
#
loop_
_entity_poly.entity_id
_entity_poly.type
_entity_poly.pdbx_seq_one_letter_code
_entity_poly.pdbx_strand_id
1 'polypeptide(L)'
;MELDRIQLDLLEKVADLHGVPAGAYNIRSNGETSMRATTADIDIVTKEDKPGIDIFIKDGTVNQSMHIPVIIAKSGIKEMVYNDFHVGENCDVTIVAGCGINNCGDQESRHDGLHSFFVGKNSKVKYIEKHYGDGEGTGGRVMNPETFVELASGAYMEMDTVQIKGI
;
A
#
# COMPACT_ATOMS: atom_id res chain seq x y z
N MET A 1 -12.94 -14.93 1.36
CA MET A 1 -12.42 -15.44 0.08
C MET A 1 -10.95 -15.67 0.29
N GLU A 2 -10.48 -16.90 0.08
CA GLU A 2 -9.08 -17.27 0.32
C GLU A 2 -8.23 -16.79 -0.87
N LEU A 3 -7.03 -16.26 -0.59
CA LEU A 3 -6.09 -15.82 -1.63
C LEU A 3 -5.49 -17.05 -2.32
N ASP A 4 -5.36 -17.01 -3.64
CA ASP A 4 -4.69 -18.06 -4.39
C ASP A 4 -3.17 -18.01 -4.23
N ARG A 5 -2.49 -19.04 -4.73
CA ARG A 5 -1.03 -19.18 -4.59
C ARG A 5 -0.26 -18.05 -5.26
N ILE A 6 -0.71 -17.55 -6.41
CA ILE A 6 -0.03 -16.44 -7.10
C ILE A 6 -0.17 -15.17 -6.27
N GLN A 7 -1.34 -14.94 -5.69
CA GLN A 7 -1.57 -13.79 -4.83
C GLN A 7 -0.74 -13.85 -3.54
N LEU A 8 -0.59 -15.04 -2.94
CA LEU A 8 0.27 -15.26 -1.77
C LEU A 8 1.75 -15.05 -2.10
N ASP A 9 2.24 -15.61 -3.21
CA ASP A 9 3.62 -15.44 -3.66
C ASP A 9 3.95 -13.95 -3.90
N LEU A 10 3.02 -13.21 -4.52
CA LEU A 10 3.16 -11.75 -4.71
C LEU A 10 3.20 -11.00 -3.37
N LEU A 11 2.31 -11.33 -2.42
CA LEU A 11 2.29 -10.69 -1.09
C LEU A 11 3.59 -10.90 -0.32
N GLU A 12 4.17 -12.09 -0.38
CA GLU A 12 5.46 -12.38 0.22
C GLU A 12 6.55 -11.47 -0.38
N LYS A 13 6.58 -11.32 -1.71
CA LYS A 13 7.60 -10.49 -2.38
C LYS A 13 7.49 -9.00 -2.05
N VAL A 14 6.27 -8.46 -2.01
CA VAL A 14 6.07 -7.00 -1.94
C VAL A 14 5.83 -6.48 -0.52
N ALA A 15 5.38 -7.34 0.39
CA ALA A 15 5.07 -6.92 1.75
C ALA A 15 5.83 -7.73 2.82
N ASP A 16 6.64 -8.72 2.42
CA ASP A 16 7.31 -9.66 3.34
C ASP A 16 6.31 -10.37 4.27
N LEU A 17 5.10 -10.59 3.73
CA LEU A 17 3.98 -11.18 4.47
C LEU A 17 3.83 -12.65 4.09
N HIS A 18 4.21 -13.53 5.01
CA HIS A 18 3.93 -14.97 4.92
C HIS A 18 2.50 -15.33 5.41
N GLY A 19 1.69 -14.35 5.78
CA GLY A 19 0.34 -14.51 6.33
C GLY A 19 -0.39 -13.18 6.56
N VAL A 20 -1.48 -13.19 7.33
CA VAL A 20 -2.21 -11.95 7.68
C VAL A 20 -1.32 -11.08 8.57
N PRO A 21 -1.09 -9.80 8.21
CA PRO A 21 -0.27 -8.91 9.01
C PRO A 21 -0.90 -8.64 10.39
N ALA A 22 -0.05 -8.49 11.40
CA ALA A 22 -0.47 -7.94 12.68
C ALA A 22 -0.71 -6.42 12.55
N GLY A 23 -1.69 -5.88 13.26
CA GLY A 23 -2.01 -4.45 13.24
C GLY A 23 -3.03 -4.08 12.16
N ALA A 24 -3.01 -2.82 11.71
CA ALA A 24 -3.93 -2.31 10.71
C ALA A 24 -3.48 -2.71 9.30
N TYR A 25 -4.43 -3.08 8.45
CA TYR A 25 -4.10 -3.41 7.06
C TYR A 25 -5.27 -3.19 6.11
N ASN A 26 -4.93 -2.96 4.84
CA ASN A 26 -5.89 -2.95 3.74
C ASN A 26 -5.25 -3.63 2.51
N ILE A 27 -5.58 -4.89 2.31
CA ILE A 27 -5.06 -5.72 1.21
C ILE A 27 -6.02 -5.60 0.04
N ARG A 28 -5.52 -5.15 -1.11
CA ARG A 28 -6.28 -5.10 -2.37
C ARG A 28 -5.87 -6.23 -3.28
N SER A 29 -6.84 -6.82 -3.98
CA SER A 29 -6.54 -7.72 -5.08
C SER A 29 -7.46 -7.54 -6.27
N ASN A 30 -6.87 -7.51 -7.46
CA ASN A 30 -7.56 -7.40 -8.74
C ASN A 30 -8.59 -6.26 -8.80
N GLY A 31 -8.25 -5.09 -8.23
CA GLY A 31 -9.12 -3.91 -8.23
C GLY A 31 -10.08 -3.80 -7.03
N GLU A 32 -10.14 -4.80 -6.16
CA GLU A 32 -11.08 -4.86 -5.04
C GLU A 32 -10.38 -4.98 -3.69
N THR A 33 -11.04 -4.54 -2.61
CA THR A 33 -10.55 -4.77 -1.24
C THR A 33 -10.77 -6.24 -0.88
N SER A 34 -9.68 -6.98 -0.64
CA SER A 34 -9.73 -8.39 -0.26
C SER A 34 -9.90 -8.57 1.24
N MET A 35 -9.09 -7.87 2.03
CA MET A 35 -9.14 -7.91 3.50
C MET A 35 -8.80 -6.55 4.09
N ARG A 36 -9.46 -6.20 5.20
CA ARG A 36 -9.19 -4.98 5.97
C ARG A 36 -9.29 -5.25 7.46
N ALA A 37 -8.40 -4.65 8.23
CA ALA A 37 -8.52 -4.55 9.68
C ALA A 37 -8.00 -3.19 10.16
N THR A 38 -8.62 -2.68 11.22
CA THR A 38 -8.22 -1.47 11.95
C THR A 38 -7.69 -1.86 13.33
N THR A 39 -7.05 -0.91 14.02
CA THR A 39 -6.68 -1.07 15.43
C THR A 39 -7.42 -0.04 16.28
N ALA A 40 -7.17 -0.02 17.58
CA ALA A 40 -7.65 1.04 18.45
C ALA A 40 -7.09 2.42 18.03
N ASP A 41 -5.94 2.47 17.35
CA ASP A 41 -5.19 3.69 17.08
C ASP A 41 -5.07 4.04 15.59
N ILE A 42 -5.37 3.09 14.70
CA ILE A 42 -5.30 3.26 13.26
C ILE A 42 -6.65 2.88 12.65
N ASP A 43 -7.33 3.86 12.06
CA ASP A 43 -8.59 3.68 11.34
C ASP A 43 -8.39 3.75 9.83
N ILE A 44 -9.19 3.00 9.08
CA ILE A 44 -9.12 2.89 7.61
C ILE A 44 -10.53 3.04 7.03
N VAL A 45 -10.79 4.20 6.46
CA VAL A 45 -12.08 4.58 5.90
C VAL A 45 -12.00 4.54 4.38
N THR A 46 -13.05 4.06 3.72
CA THR A 46 -13.12 4.13 2.25
C THR A 46 -13.50 5.55 1.84
N LYS A 47 -12.78 6.13 0.90
CA LYS A 47 -13.07 7.47 0.38
C LYS A 47 -14.39 7.48 -0.39
N GLU A 48 -15.16 8.55 -0.21
CA GLU A 48 -16.44 8.74 -0.90
C GLU A 48 -16.32 9.57 -2.18
N ASP A 49 -15.26 10.38 -2.30
CA ASP A 49 -15.03 11.32 -3.39
C ASP A 49 -14.25 10.71 -4.57
N LYS A 50 -13.30 9.83 -4.29
CA LYS A 50 -12.43 9.18 -5.29
C LYS A 50 -12.01 7.78 -4.83
N PRO A 51 -11.60 6.88 -5.74
CA PRO A 51 -11.23 5.51 -5.36
C PRO A 51 -10.06 5.50 -4.38
N GLY A 52 -10.17 4.79 -3.26
CA GLY A 52 -9.07 4.63 -2.31
C GLY A 52 -9.53 4.73 -0.86
N ILE A 53 -8.61 5.08 0.04
CA ILE A 53 -8.83 5.07 1.48
C ILE A 53 -8.23 6.28 2.18
N ASP A 54 -8.90 6.71 3.25
CA ASP A 54 -8.34 7.60 4.25
C ASP A 54 -7.85 6.77 5.44
N ILE A 55 -6.62 7.01 5.85
CA ILE A 55 -5.99 6.39 7.00
C ILE A 55 -5.82 7.44 8.08
N PHE A 56 -6.36 7.18 9.28
CA PHE A 56 -6.20 8.07 10.43
C PHE A 56 -5.40 7.37 11.52
N ILE A 57 -4.23 7.92 11.86
CA ILE A 57 -3.36 7.45 12.95
C ILE A 57 -3.49 8.43 14.10
N LYS A 58 -3.94 7.96 15.27
CA LYS A 58 -4.17 8.81 16.45
C LYS A 58 -2.87 9.38 17.02
N ASP A 59 -2.98 10.51 17.70
CA ASP A 59 -1.88 11.11 18.44
C ASP A 59 -1.20 10.12 19.40
N GLY A 60 0.13 10.15 19.47
CA GLY A 60 0.92 9.29 20.35
C GLY A 60 1.00 7.83 19.92
N THR A 61 0.56 7.47 18.71
CA THR A 61 0.69 6.11 18.19
C THR A 61 2.16 5.79 17.95
N VAL A 62 2.72 4.85 18.71
CA VAL A 62 4.12 4.44 18.63
C VAL A 62 4.25 2.92 18.51
N ASN A 63 5.28 2.44 17.81
CA ASN A 63 5.57 1.02 17.61
C ASN A 63 4.43 0.23 16.93
N GLN A 64 3.61 0.88 16.12
CA GLN A 64 2.61 0.22 15.28
C GLN A 64 3.02 0.28 13.82
N SER A 65 2.74 -0.81 13.10
CA SER A 65 2.84 -0.87 11.67
C SER A 65 1.47 -0.96 11.03
N MET A 66 1.39 -0.53 9.77
CA MET A 66 0.27 -0.85 8.92
C MET A 66 0.70 -1.35 7.55
N HIS A 67 -0.14 -2.17 6.94
CA HIS A 67 0.18 -2.84 5.68
C HIS A 67 -0.89 -2.57 4.62
N ILE A 68 -0.50 -2.03 3.46
CA ILE A 68 -1.43 -1.69 2.36
C ILE A 68 -1.03 -2.31 1.02
N PRO A 69 -0.83 -3.64 0.91
CA PRO A 69 -0.37 -4.24 -0.32
C PRO A 69 -1.47 -4.35 -1.39
N VAL A 70 -1.05 -4.28 -2.65
CA VAL A 70 -1.90 -4.42 -3.83
C VAL A 70 -1.41 -5.55 -4.72
N ILE A 71 -2.33 -6.41 -5.14
CA ILE A 71 -2.02 -7.63 -5.89
C ILE A 71 -2.90 -7.76 -7.13
N ILE A 72 -2.32 -7.64 -8.31
CA ILE A 72 -3.00 -7.86 -9.59
C ILE A 72 -2.49 -9.16 -10.20
N ALA A 73 -3.36 -10.16 -10.32
CA ALA A 73 -3.07 -11.45 -10.97
C ALA A 73 -3.88 -11.66 -12.26
N LYS A 74 -4.73 -10.69 -12.63
CA LYS A 74 -5.53 -10.71 -13.86
C LYS A 74 -4.94 -9.73 -14.89
N SER A 75 -4.93 -10.15 -16.16
CA SER A 75 -4.54 -9.31 -17.29
C SER A 75 -5.60 -8.23 -17.56
N GLY A 76 -5.16 -7.03 -17.97
CA GLY A 76 -6.04 -5.93 -18.36
C GLY A 76 -6.63 -5.11 -17.21
N ILE A 77 -6.25 -5.37 -15.96
CA ILE A 77 -6.69 -4.57 -14.81
C ILE A 77 -5.96 -3.23 -14.83
N LYS A 78 -6.71 -2.13 -14.83
CA LYS A 78 -6.19 -0.79 -14.67
C LYS A 78 -6.88 -0.12 -13.50
N GLU A 79 -6.12 0.27 -12.50
CA GLU A 79 -6.65 0.99 -11.35
C GLU A 79 -5.78 2.18 -10.98
N MET A 80 -6.46 3.18 -10.41
CA MET A 80 -5.87 4.38 -9.85
C MET A 80 -6.53 4.59 -8.49
N VAL A 81 -5.73 4.63 -7.43
CA VAL A 81 -6.23 4.72 -6.05
C VAL A 81 -5.52 5.82 -5.29
N TYR A 82 -6.28 6.56 -4.49
CA TYR A 82 -5.83 7.67 -3.67
C TYR A 82 -5.85 7.26 -2.20
N ASN A 83 -4.69 7.20 -1.58
CA ASN A 83 -4.56 6.83 -0.19
C ASN A 83 -3.98 8.01 0.59
N ASP A 84 -4.81 8.60 1.44
CA ASP A 84 -4.42 9.76 2.23
C ASP A 84 -4.13 9.30 3.68
N PHE A 85 -2.92 9.57 4.16
CA PHE A 85 -2.43 9.22 5.49
C PHE A 85 -2.43 10.46 6.38
N HIS A 86 -3.30 10.47 7.37
CA HIS A 86 -3.38 11.51 8.38
C HIS A 86 -2.70 10.99 9.66
N VAL A 87 -1.46 11.42 9.88
CA VAL A 87 -0.67 11.02 11.05
C VAL A 87 -0.80 12.08 12.14
N GLY A 88 -1.30 11.69 13.30
CA GLY A 88 -1.40 12.55 14.49
C GLY A 88 -0.06 13.06 15.00
N GLU A 89 -0.08 13.83 16.08
CA GLU A 89 1.13 14.38 16.71
C GLU A 89 1.86 13.30 17.55
N ASN A 90 3.18 13.44 17.67
CA ASN A 90 4.06 12.59 18.49
C ASN A 90 3.97 11.08 18.18
N CYS A 91 3.79 10.74 16.90
CA CYS A 91 3.72 9.34 16.44
C CYS A 91 5.10 8.78 16.08
N ASP A 92 5.26 7.47 16.13
CA ASP A 92 6.40 6.72 15.60
C ASP A 92 5.89 5.42 14.96
N VAL A 93 5.64 5.46 13.65
CA VAL A 93 4.91 4.41 12.91
C VAL A 93 5.63 3.97 11.65
N THR A 94 5.40 2.71 11.28
CA THR A 94 5.89 2.14 10.02
C THR A 94 4.73 1.83 9.08
N ILE A 95 4.79 2.30 7.85
CA ILE A 95 3.81 2.05 6.81
C ILE A 95 4.48 1.19 5.75
N VAL A 96 3.96 -0.02 5.55
CA VAL A 96 4.46 -1.00 4.58
C VAL A 96 3.48 -1.09 3.41
N ALA A 97 3.88 -0.51 2.29
CA ALA A 97 3.22 -0.64 1.01
C ALA A 97 3.94 -1.67 0.13
N GLY A 98 3.22 -2.15 -0.88
CA GLY A 98 3.84 -2.96 -1.90
C GLY A 98 2.84 -3.34 -2.99
N CYS A 99 3.27 -3.24 -4.25
CA CYS A 99 2.43 -3.55 -5.39
C CYS A 99 3.03 -4.70 -6.18
N GLY A 100 2.23 -5.75 -6.39
CA GLY A 100 2.59 -6.94 -7.15
C GLY A 100 1.69 -7.09 -8.37
N ILE A 101 2.27 -7.21 -9.57
CA ILE A 101 1.53 -7.52 -10.80
C ILE A 101 2.07 -8.82 -11.39
N ASN A 102 1.24 -9.86 -11.45
CA ASN A 102 1.47 -11.03 -12.28
C ASN A 102 0.54 -10.97 -13.50
N ASN A 103 1.12 -10.72 -14.67
CA ASN A 103 0.38 -10.59 -15.92
C ASN A 103 0.76 -11.69 -16.91
N CYS A 104 -0.08 -12.73 -17.00
CA CYS A 104 0.08 -13.82 -17.96
C CYS A 104 -0.67 -13.59 -19.29
N GLY A 105 -1.32 -12.44 -19.46
CA GLY A 105 -2.07 -12.12 -20.68
C GLY A 105 -1.34 -11.17 -21.62
N ASP A 106 -2.05 -10.71 -22.65
CA ASP A 106 -1.57 -9.81 -23.68
C ASP A 106 -1.96 -8.34 -23.45
N GLN A 107 -2.88 -8.08 -22.53
CA GLN A 107 -3.32 -6.73 -22.18
C GLN A 107 -2.47 -6.15 -21.04
N GLU A 108 -2.18 -4.86 -21.12
CA GLU A 108 -1.50 -4.11 -20.05
C GLU A 108 -2.31 -4.15 -18.75
N SER A 109 -1.64 -4.56 -17.66
CA SER A 109 -2.12 -4.38 -16.29
C SER A 109 -1.37 -3.22 -15.64
N ARG A 110 -2.11 -2.33 -14.97
CA ARG A 110 -1.61 -1.07 -14.43
C ARG A 110 -2.16 -0.79 -13.04
N HIS A 111 -1.29 -0.37 -12.13
CA HIS A 111 -1.64 0.15 -10.81
C HIS A 111 -0.99 1.51 -10.57
N ASP A 112 -1.81 2.54 -10.41
CA ASP A 112 -1.34 3.87 -10.02
C ASP A 112 -1.75 4.15 -8.56
N GLY A 113 -0.78 4.04 -7.65
CA GLY A 113 -0.95 4.35 -6.23
C GLY A 113 -0.57 5.80 -5.94
N LEU A 114 -1.56 6.64 -5.66
CA LEU A 114 -1.35 8.02 -5.26
C LEU A 114 -1.42 8.11 -3.74
N HIS A 115 -0.32 8.52 -3.11
CA HIS A 115 -0.19 8.57 -1.66
C HIS A 115 0.00 10.01 -1.19
N SER A 116 -0.86 10.49 -0.29
CA SER A 116 -0.70 11.78 0.37
C SER A 116 -0.38 11.56 1.84
N PHE A 117 0.71 12.11 2.34
CA PHE A 117 1.09 12.00 3.76
C PHE A 117 0.97 13.37 4.43
N PHE A 118 0.13 13.47 5.45
CA PHE A 118 -0.03 14.62 6.32
C PHE A 118 0.52 14.27 7.69
N VAL A 119 1.77 14.65 7.97
CA VAL A 119 2.50 14.19 9.16
C VAL A 119 2.49 15.24 10.27
N GLY A 120 1.82 14.92 11.38
CA GLY A 120 1.69 15.77 12.56
C GLY A 120 3.01 16.08 13.28
N LYS A 121 2.96 17.04 14.21
CA LYS A 121 4.16 17.57 14.87
C LYS A 121 4.93 16.49 15.62
N ASN A 122 6.26 16.58 15.58
CA ASN A 122 7.19 15.64 16.24
C ASN A 122 7.01 14.16 15.84
N SER A 123 6.24 13.87 14.80
CA SER A 123 5.97 12.49 14.38
C SER A 123 7.05 11.97 13.45
N LYS A 124 7.32 10.66 13.54
CA LYS A 124 8.25 9.92 12.70
C LYS A 124 7.50 8.87 11.92
N VAL A 125 7.67 8.88 10.61
CA VAL A 125 7.07 7.90 9.71
C VAL A 125 8.18 7.20 8.93
N LYS A 126 8.22 5.87 8.99
CA LYS A 126 9.00 5.06 8.05
C LYS A 126 8.05 4.47 7.02
N TYR A 127 8.18 4.89 5.77
CA TYR A 127 7.43 4.34 4.65
C TYR A 127 8.32 3.37 3.87
N ILE A 128 7.83 2.15 3.65
CA ILE A 128 8.52 1.10 2.90
C ILE A 128 7.62 0.72 1.73
N GLU A 129 8.15 0.70 0.52
CA GLU A 129 7.40 0.33 -0.68
C GLU A 129 8.20 -0.59 -1.59
N LYS A 130 7.62 -1.73 -1.96
CA LYS A 130 8.25 -2.68 -2.88
C LYS A 130 7.37 -2.96 -4.08
N HIS A 131 7.98 -3.02 -5.25
CA HIS A 131 7.31 -3.27 -6.52
C HIS A 131 7.85 -4.53 -7.20
N TYR A 132 6.94 -5.40 -7.61
CA TYR A 132 7.29 -6.68 -8.25
C TYR A 132 6.35 -6.99 -9.41
N GLY A 133 6.93 -7.20 -10.58
CA GLY A 133 6.29 -7.56 -11.83
C GLY A 133 6.71 -8.96 -12.28
N ASP A 134 5.73 -9.80 -12.60
CA ASP A 134 5.91 -11.17 -13.03
C ASP A 134 4.90 -11.60 -14.09
N GLY A 135 4.97 -12.87 -14.49
CA GLY A 135 4.08 -13.49 -15.46
C GLY A 135 4.71 -13.58 -16.85
N GLU A 136 4.33 -14.62 -17.59
CA GLU A 136 4.88 -14.97 -18.91
C GLU A 136 4.15 -14.28 -20.08
N GLY A 137 3.22 -13.36 -19.77
CA GLY A 137 2.43 -12.64 -20.75
C GLY A 137 3.22 -11.55 -21.47
N THR A 138 2.67 -11.06 -22.59
CA THR A 138 3.25 -9.95 -23.35
C THR A 138 2.68 -8.59 -22.95
N GLY A 139 1.61 -8.57 -22.15
CA GLY A 139 1.03 -7.34 -21.62
C GLY A 139 1.95 -6.66 -20.59
N GLY A 140 1.93 -5.33 -20.55
CA GLY A 140 2.72 -4.55 -19.59
C GLY A 140 2.36 -4.82 -18.13
N ARG A 141 3.32 -4.62 -17.23
CA ARG A 141 3.13 -4.56 -15.77
C ARG A 141 3.52 -3.15 -15.32
N VAL A 142 2.58 -2.22 -15.39
CA VAL A 142 2.88 -0.79 -15.26
C VAL A 142 2.53 -0.28 -13.87
N MET A 143 3.43 0.46 -13.23
CA MET A 143 3.16 1.18 -11.99
C MET A 143 3.63 2.62 -12.10
N ASN A 144 2.73 3.58 -11.83
CA ASN A 144 3.08 5.00 -11.73
C ASN A 144 2.63 5.54 -10.37
N PRO A 145 3.40 5.27 -9.30
CA PRO A 145 3.10 5.83 -8.00
C PRO A 145 3.39 7.34 -7.98
N GLU A 146 2.53 8.09 -7.31
CA GLU A 146 2.78 9.50 -7.00
C GLU A 146 2.72 9.68 -5.49
N THR A 147 3.62 10.50 -4.95
CA THR A 147 3.63 10.78 -3.51
C THR A 147 3.66 12.27 -3.23
N PHE A 148 2.72 12.72 -2.42
CA PHE A 148 2.65 14.05 -1.83
C PHE A 148 2.96 13.95 -0.33
N VAL A 149 3.83 14.83 0.18
CA VAL A 149 4.22 14.83 1.59
C VAL A 149 4.13 16.24 2.17
N GLU A 150 3.37 16.38 3.25
CA GLU A 150 3.29 17.57 4.09
C GLU A 150 3.79 17.23 5.50
N LEU A 151 4.83 17.92 5.95
CA LEU A 151 5.45 17.71 7.26
C LEU A 151 5.22 18.91 8.16
N ALA A 152 4.59 18.69 9.32
CA ALA A 152 4.48 19.70 10.36
C ALA A 152 5.82 19.93 11.09
N SER A 153 5.84 20.92 11.99
CA SER A 153 7.04 21.25 12.76
C SER A 153 7.56 20.04 13.56
N GLY A 154 8.85 19.74 13.39
CA GLY A 154 9.51 18.62 14.05
C GLY A 154 9.16 17.23 13.48
N ALA A 155 8.30 17.15 12.45
CA ALA A 155 7.98 15.90 11.79
C ALA A 155 9.15 15.40 10.93
N TYR A 156 9.24 14.08 10.79
CA TYR A 156 10.25 13.39 10.00
C TYR A 156 9.62 12.21 9.25
N MET A 157 10.00 12.05 7.98
CA MET A 157 9.59 10.91 7.18
C MET A 157 10.80 10.34 6.44
N GLU A 158 10.99 9.02 6.53
CA GLU A 158 11.94 8.24 5.74
C GLU A 158 11.14 7.39 4.74
N MET A 159 11.58 7.35 3.49
CA MET A 159 11.00 6.51 2.43
C MET A 159 12.06 5.54 1.91
N ASP A 160 11.76 4.25 1.98
CA ASP A 160 12.57 3.15 1.46
C ASP A 160 11.79 2.45 0.34
N THR A 161 12.15 2.76 -0.92
CA THR A 161 11.43 2.26 -2.09
C THR A 161 12.32 1.36 -2.95
N VAL A 162 11.77 0.22 -3.38
CA VAL A 162 12.52 -0.80 -4.13
C VAL A 162 11.70 -1.32 -5.33
N GLN A 163 12.30 -1.22 -6.51
CA GLN A 163 11.82 -1.87 -7.73
C GLN A 163 12.53 -3.23 -7.86
N ILE A 164 11.83 -4.34 -7.59
CA ILE A 164 12.46 -5.66 -7.48
C ILE A 164 12.67 -6.29 -8.86
N LYS A 165 11.63 -6.29 -9.71
CA LYS A 165 11.65 -6.98 -11.01
C LYS A 165 10.51 -6.49 -11.89
N GLY A 166 10.75 -6.32 -13.19
CA GLY A 166 9.72 -6.47 -14.23
C GLY A 166 8.58 -5.45 -14.23
N ILE A 167 8.76 -4.32 -13.54
CA ILE A 167 7.91 -3.13 -13.53
C ILE A 167 8.54 -2.05 -14.39
#